data_AF-A0A068SPD9-F1
#
_entry.id   AF-A0A068SPD9-F1
#
_cell.length_a   1.000
_cell.length_b   1.000
_cell.length_c   1.000
_cell.angle_alpha   90.00
_cell.angle_beta   90.00
_cell.angle_gamma   90.00
#
_symmetry.space_group_name_H-M   'P 1'
#
loop_
_entity.id
_entity.type
_entity.pdbx_description
1 polymer ?
#
loop_
_entity_poly.entity_id
_entity_poly.type
_entity_poly.pdbx_seq_one_letter_code
_entity_poly.pdbx_strand_id
1 'polypeptide(L)'
;MKRLEFLGDALDRLRDFPEVARKEAGVQLHKIQLGLEPSDWKPMTTIGAGVREIRIRDETGAFRIIYVTKIEDAVYVLHAFQKKTQQTAKRDLDIVTARLRQI
;
A
#
# COMPACT_ATOMS: atom_id res chain seq x y z
N MET A 1 -1.59 -4.94 18.39
CA MET A 1 -1.70 -5.05 16.91
C MET A 1 -2.18 -3.71 16.39
N LYS A 2 -1.45 -3.07 15.48
CA LYS A 2 -1.85 -1.79 14.91
C LYS A 2 -3.11 -1.95 14.07
N ARG A 3 -3.98 -0.94 14.09
CA ARG A 3 -5.18 -0.90 13.24
C ARG A 3 -4.77 -0.60 11.80
N LEU A 4 -5.42 -1.24 10.83
CA LEU A 4 -5.34 -0.80 9.42
C LEU A 4 -6.51 0.12 9.13
N GLU A 5 -6.20 1.30 8.59
CA GLU A 5 -7.21 2.24 8.12
C GLU A 5 -7.03 2.45 6.62
N PHE A 6 -8.04 2.11 5.84
CA PHE A 6 -8.00 2.23 4.39
C PHE A 6 -8.63 3.56 3.98
N LEU A 7 -7.90 4.37 3.20
CA LEU A 7 -8.40 5.65 2.73
C LEU A 7 -9.04 5.55 1.35
N GLY A 8 -10.17 6.22 1.17
CA GLY A 8 -10.93 6.23 -0.09
C GLY A 8 -11.28 4.82 -0.56
N ASP A 9 -10.99 4.53 -1.83
CA ASP A 9 -11.27 3.23 -2.46
C ASP A 9 -10.15 2.19 -2.28
N ALA A 10 -9.15 2.46 -1.43
CA ALA A 10 -7.97 1.58 -1.32
C ALA A 10 -8.31 0.13 -0.95
N LEU A 11 -9.31 -0.10 -0.10
CA LEU A 11 -9.76 -1.45 0.26
C LEU A 11 -10.45 -2.15 -0.91
N ASP A 12 -11.30 -1.43 -1.64
CA ASP A 12 -12.02 -2.00 -2.79
C ASP A 12 -11.04 -2.34 -3.92
N ARG A 13 -10.07 -1.46 -4.19
CA ARG A 13 -8.98 -1.74 -5.15
C ARG A 13 -8.14 -2.96 -4.76
N LEU A 14 -7.85 -3.13 -3.47
CA LEU A 14 -7.15 -4.32 -2.99
C LEU A 14 -8.01 -5.57 -3.16
N ARG A 15 -9.32 -5.47 -2.94
CA ARG A 15 -10.27 -6.59 -3.12
C ARG A 15 -10.40 -7.02 -4.58
N ASP A 16 -10.21 -6.09 -5.51
CA ASP A 16 -10.18 -6.34 -6.97
C ASP A 16 -8.90 -7.04 -7.45
N PHE A 17 -7.89 -7.20 -6.60
CA PHE A 17 -6.70 -7.96 -6.97
C PHE A 17 -7.04 -9.44 -7.24
N PRO A 18 -6.32 -10.10 -8.16
CA PRO A 18 -6.37 -11.55 -8.30
C PRO A 18 -6.15 -12.25 -6.97
N GLU A 19 -6.74 -13.43 -6.79
CA GLU A 19 -6.80 -14.10 -5.49
C GLU A 19 -5.42 -14.28 -4.83
N VAL A 20 -4.42 -14.67 -5.62
CA VAL A 20 -3.03 -14.88 -5.14
C VAL A 20 -2.44 -13.57 -4.63
N ALA A 21 -2.46 -12.50 -5.43
CA ALA A 21 -2.00 -11.17 -5.03
C ALA A 21 -2.77 -10.61 -3.82
N ARG A 22 -4.09 -10.86 -3.74
CA ARG A 22 -4.92 -10.43 -2.61
C ARG A 22 -4.60 -11.15 -1.31
N LYS A 23 -4.34 -12.46 -1.37
CA LYS A 23 -3.89 -13.24 -0.20
C LYS A 23 -2.52 -12.76 0.27
N GLU A 24 -1.58 -12.58 -0.65
CA GLU A 24 -0.24 -12.08 -0.31
C GLU A 24 -0.33 -10.67 0.30
N ALA A 25 -1.16 -9.78 -0.26
CA ALA A 25 -1.45 -8.47 0.32
C ALA A 25 -1.93 -8.56 1.77
N GLY A 26 -2.87 -9.47 2.06
CA GLY A 26 -3.35 -9.72 3.42
C GLY A 26 -2.22 -10.14 4.37
N VAL A 27 -1.35 -11.06 3.94
CA VAL A 27 -0.19 -11.51 4.72
C VAL A 27 0.77 -10.35 5.01
N GLN A 28 1.10 -9.54 3.99
CA GLN A 28 2.02 -8.42 4.17
C GLN A 28 1.44 -7.31 5.07
N LEU A 29 0.15 -6.99 4.91
CA LEU A 29 -0.53 -6.05 5.79
C LEU A 29 -0.61 -6.56 7.23
N HIS A 30 -0.86 -7.86 7.43
CA HIS A 30 -0.88 -8.47 8.75
C HIS A 30 0.48 -8.37 9.46
N LYS A 31 1.59 -8.59 8.74
CA LYS A 31 2.95 -8.36 9.28
C LYS A 31 3.10 -6.94 9.82
N ILE A 32 2.68 -5.93 9.05
CA ILE A 32 2.76 -4.52 9.48
C ILE A 32 1.92 -4.28 10.74
N GLN A 33 0.74 -4.88 10.84
CA GLN A 33 -0.09 -4.78 12.05
C GLN A 33 0.58 -5.39 13.29
N LEU A 34 1.45 -6.37 13.11
CA LEU A 34 2.27 -6.96 14.18
C LEU A 34 3.56 -6.18 14.46
N GLY A 35 3.81 -5.07 13.76
CA GLY A 35 5.05 -4.30 13.87
C GLY A 35 6.23 -4.92 13.12
N LEU A 36 5.97 -5.89 12.24
CA LEU A 36 6.97 -6.51 11.39
C LEU A 36 7.03 -5.80 10.03
N GLU A 37 8.17 -5.91 9.36
CA GLU A 37 8.33 -5.39 8.01
C GLU A 37 7.73 -6.36 6.96
N PRO A 38 7.15 -5.84 5.86
CA PRO A 38 6.81 -6.66 4.69
C PRO A 38 8.05 -7.33 4.10
N SER A 39 7.83 -8.41 3.36
CA SER A 39 8.92 -9.15 2.70
C SER A 39 9.55 -8.38 1.54
N ASP A 40 8.75 -7.65 0.76
CA ASP A 40 9.26 -6.79 -0.32
C ASP A 40 8.57 -5.41 -0.24
N TRP A 41 9.35 -4.40 0.14
CA TRP A 41 8.89 -3.03 0.19
C TRP A 41 10.02 -2.03 -0.12
N LYS A 42 9.64 -0.78 -0.36
CA LYS A 42 10.60 0.33 -0.47
C LYS A 42 10.01 1.62 0.14
N PRO A 43 10.85 2.54 0.66
CA PRO A 43 10.38 3.86 1.05
C PRO A 43 9.96 4.68 -0.19
N MET A 44 8.98 5.56 -0.01
CA MET A 44 8.53 6.56 -1.00
C MET A 44 8.79 7.98 -0.49
N THR A 45 10.06 8.32 -0.33
CA THR A 45 10.51 9.59 0.27
C THR A 45 10.04 10.83 -0.49
N THR A 46 9.78 10.71 -1.80
CA THR A 46 9.26 11.81 -2.63
C THR A 46 7.80 12.16 -2.33
N ILE A 47 7.04 11.27 -1.69
CA ILE A 47 5.64 11.49 -1.35
C ILE A 47 5.49 12.03 0.08
N GLY A 48 6.24 11.46 1.02
CA GLY A 48 6.21 11.91 2.40
C GLY A 48 7.05 11.04 3.33
N ALA A 49 7.38 11.60 4.50
CA ALA A 49 8.13 10.88 5.51
C ALA A 49 7.31 9.68 6.04
N GLY A 50 7.92 8.49 6.03
CA GLY A 50 7.26 7.28 6.53
C GLY A 50 6.30 6.62 5.55
N VAL A 51 6.13 7.17 4.34
CA VAL A 51 5.36 6.51 3.27
C VAL A 51 6.20 5.38 2.67
N ARG A 52 5.58 4.22 2.51
CA ARG A 52 6.20 2.98 2.04
C ARG A 52 5.32 2.31 0.99
N GLU A 53 5.96 1.60 0.06
CA GLU A 53 5.30 0.81 -0.98
C GLU A 53 5.61 -0.67 -0.75
N ILE A 54 4.58 -1.50 -0.52
CA ILE A 54 4.68 -2.96 -0.61
C ILE A 54 4.66 -3.35 -2.08
N ARG A 55 5.54 -4.28 -2.45
CA ARG A 55 5.68 -4.78 -3.82
C ARG A 55 5.30 -6.25 -3.89
N ILE A 56 4.18 -6.53 -4.54
CA ILE A 56 3.71 -7.89 -4.81
C ILE A 56 3.89 -8.16 -6.31
N ARG A 57 4.38 -9.35 -6.66
CA ARG A 57 4.51 -9.79 -8.05
C ARG A 57 4.15 -11.26 -8.14
N ASP A 58 3.38 -11.60 -9.14
CA ASP A 58 3.10 -12.98 -9.54
C ASP A 58 2.91 -13.03 -11.06
N GLU A 59 2.48 -14.19 -11.57
CA GLU A 59 2.21 -14.43 -12.99
C GLU A 59 1.08 -13.52 -13.53
N THR A 60 0.21 -13.02 -12.66
CA THR A 60 -0.93 -12.14 -13.02
C THR A 60 -0.54 -10.67 -13.04
N GLY A 61 0.65 -10.32 -12.56
CA GLY A 61 1.26 -9.01 -12.74
C GLY A 61 1.96 -8.47 -11.51
N ALA A 62 2.11 -7.14 -11.47
CA ALA A 62 2.75 -6.44 -10.36
C ALA A 62 1.73 -5.57 -9.63
N PHE A 63 1.60 -5.74 -8.32
CA PHE A 63 0.64 -5.04 -7.48
C PHE A 63 1.35 -4.26 -6.40
N ARG A 64 0.85 -3.06 -6.09
CA ARG A 64 1.45 -2.16 -5.14
C ARG A 64 0.43 -1.71 -4.12
N ILE A 65 0.87 -1.62 -2.87
CA ILE A 65 0.09 -1.08 -1.76
C ILE A 65 0.94 -0.01 -1.12
N ILE A 66 0.41 1.21 -1.07
CA ILE A 66 1.11 2.36 -0.49
C ILE A 66 0.49 2.65 0.87
N TYR A 67 1.33 2.78 1.89
CA TYR A 67 0.91 2.95 3.27
C TYR A 67 1.86 3.89 4.05
N VAL A 68 1.41 4.41 5.19
CA VAL A 68 2.23 5.20 6.11
C VAL A 68 2.13 4.67 7.54
N THR A 69 3.26 4.59 8.25
CA THR A 69 3.37 4.00 9.59
C THR A 69 3.68 5.01 10.70
N LYS A 70 3.87 6.28 10.36
CA LYS A 70 4.37 7.33 11.27
C LYS A 70 3.29 8.04 12.09
N ILE A 71 2.02 7.66 11.96
CA ILE A 71 0.90 8.38 12.57
C ILE A 71 0.25 7.46 13.60
N GLU A 72 0.47 7.77 14.87
CA GLU A 72 -0.18 7.11 16.02
C GLU A 72 -0.06 5.56 16.04
N ASP A 73 -1.10 4.89 16.55
CA ASP A 73 -1.23 3.43 16.67
C ASP A 73 -1.91 2.78 15.45
N ALA A 74 -2.07 3.53 14.36
CA ALA A 74 -2.69 3.06 13.12
C ALA A 74 -1.67 2.99 11.97
N VAL A 75 -2.03 2.19 10.96
CA VAL A 75 -1.34 2.08 9.68
C VAL A 75 -2.34 2.47 8.61
N TYR A 76 -2.07 3.59 7.94
CA TYR A 76 -2.98 4.10 6.92
C TYR A 76 -2.58 3.55 5.56
N VAL A 77 -3.48 2.79 4.94
CA VAL A 77 -3.34 2.32 3.55
C VAL A 77 -3.91 3.39 2.63
N LEU A 78 -3.01 4.07 1.93
CA LEU A 78 -3.32 5.23 1.10
C LEU A 78 -3.86 4.81 -0.27
N HIS A 79 -3.29 3.77 -0.88
CA HIS A 79 -3.69 3.35 -2.22
C HIS A 79 -3.28 1.91 -2.51
N ALA A 80 -4.04 1.23 -3.37
CA ALA A 80 -3.72 -0.10 -3.89
C ALA A 80 -3.98 -0.12 -5.40
N PHE A 81 -3.04 -0.65 -6.19
CA PHE A 81 -3.17 -0.67 -7.65
C PHE A 81 -2.33 -1.77 -8.30
N GLN A 82 -2.78 -2.21 -9.49
CA GLN A 82 -1.96 -3.02 -10.40
C GLN A 82 -1.09 -2.10 -11.25
N LYS A 83 0.22 -2.30 -11.20
CA LYS A 83 1.20 -1.53 -11.95
C LYS A 83 1.33 -2.10 -13.37
N LYS A 84 1.04 -1.27 -14.37
CA LYS A 84 1.12 -1.63 -15.79
C LYS A 84 2.42 -1.17 -16.48
N THR A 85 3.18 -0.30 -15.82
CA THR A 85 4.38 0.36 -16.37
C THR A 85 5.55 0.28 -15.38
N GLN A 86 6.78 0.59 -15.84
CA GLN A 86 7.95 0.58 -14.95
C GLN A 86 7.95 1.70 -13.91
N GLN A 87 7.35 2.84 -14.21
CA GLN A 87 7.15 3.93 -13.26
C GLN A 87 5.72 3.90 -12.71
N THR A 88 5.55 4.32 -11.47
CA THR A 88 4.21 4.54 -10.89
C THR A 88 3.58 5.72 -11.62
N ALA A 89 2.34 5.56 -12.08
CA ALA A 89 1.69 6.60 -12.88
C ALA A 89 1.49 7.86 -12.04
N LYS A 90 1.59 9.03 -12.67
CA LYS A 90 1.37 10.32 -11.99
C LYS A 90 0.04 10.36 -11.24
N ARG A 91 -1.03 9.79 -11.84
CA ARG A 91 -2.35 9.67 -11.21
C ARG A 91 -2.31 8.93 -9.86
N ASP A 92 -1.57 7.83 -9.77
CA ASP A 92 -1.47 7.07 -8.52
C ASP A 92 -0.70 7.87 -7.46
N LEU A 93 0.36 8.59 -7.87
CA LEU A 93 1.10 9.49 -6.98
C LEU A 93 0.20 10.63 -6.47
N ASP A 94 -0.57 11.25 -7.35
CA ASP A 94 -1.49 12.34 -7.00
C ASP A 94 -2.56 11.88 -5.98
N ILE A 95 -3.13 10.67 -6.17
CA ILE A 95 -4.09 10.07 -5.23
C ILE A 95 -3.45 9.87 -3.85
N VAL A 96 -2.24 9.31 -3.81
CA VAL A 96 -1.53 9.04 -2.56
C VAL A 96 -1.20 10.35 -1.84
N THR A 97 -0.68 11.35 -2.56
CA THR A 97 -0.37 12.66 -1.98
C THR A 97 -1.63 13.36 -1.45
N ALA A 98 -2.76 13.28 -2.18
CA ALA A 98 -4.01 13.85 -1.73
C ALA A 98 -4.53 13.18 -0.45
N ARG A 99 -4.50 11.85 -0.38
CA ARG A 99 -4.94 11.08 0.80
C ARG A 99 -4.04 11.26 2.00
N LEU A 100 -2.72 11.37 1.78
CA LEU A 100 -1.77 11.65 2.85
C LEU A 100 -2.04 13.01 3.53
N ARG A 101 -2.59 13.99 2.82
CA ARG A 101 -2.95 15.30 3.40
C ARG A 101 -4.24 15.28 4.24
N GLN A 102 -4.98 14.17 4.22
CA GLN A 102 -6.24 14.02 4.97
C GLN A 102 -6.03 13.47 6.38
N ILE A 103 -4.79 13.08 6.70
CA ILE A 103 -4.35 12.50 7.97
C ILE A 103 -3.16 13.31 8.51
#